data_AF-A0A4Q2XZ99-F1
#
_entry.id   AF-A0A4Q2XZ99-F1
#
_cell.length_a   1.000
_cell.length_b   1.000
_cell.length_c   1.000
_cell.angle_alpha   90.00
_cell.angle_beta   90.00
_cell.angle_gamma   90.00
#
_symmetry.space_group_name_H-M   'P 1'
#
loop_
_entity.id
_entity.type
_entity.pdbx_description
1 polymer ?
#
loop_
_entity_poly.entity_id
_entity_poly.type
_entity_poly.pdbx_seq_one_letter_code
_entity_poly.pdbx_strand_id
1 'polypeptide(L)' 'MTRLKLVLAYDGRPYAGWQVQHEKDTVQSVVEEALTRILKGRQVRIHGSGRTDTGVH' A
#
# COMPACT_ATOMS: atom_id res chain seq x y z
N MET A 1 -5.34 -21.00 -2.37
CA MET A 1 -4.50 -19.83 -2.03
C MET A 1 -5.01 -19.23 -0.72
N THR A 2 -4.13 -18.95 0.23
CA THR A 2 -4.49 -18.28 1.49
C THR A 2 -4.71 -16.79 1.24
N ARG A 3 -5.84 -16.24 1.72
CA ARG A 3 -6.11 -14.79 1.73
C ARG A 3 -6.06 -14.29 3.16
N LEU A 4 -5.34 -13.19 3.37
CA LEU A 4 -5.20 -12.54 4.67
C LEU A 4 -5.86 -11.16 4.61
N LYS A 5 -6.47 -10.76 5.73
CA LYS A 5 -6.96 -9.40 5.94
C LYS A 5 -5.95 -8.66 6.82
N LEU A 6 -5.54 -7.47 6.39
CA LEU A 6 -4.71 -6.56 7.16
C LEU A 6 -5.55 -5.35 7.56
N VAL A 7 -5.30 -4.80 8.74
CA VAL A 7 -5.81 -3.49 9.17
C VAL A 7 -4.60 -2.58 9.28
N LEU A 8 -4.65 -1.43 8.60
CA LEU A 8 -3.52 -0.51 8.48
C LEU A 8 -3.92 0.87 9.00
N ALA A 9 -2.95 1.57 9.59
CA ALA A 9 -3.02 2.99 9.90
C ALA A 9 -1.75 3.65 9.35
N TYR A 10 -1.88 4.88 8.85
CA TYR A 10 -0.78 5.64 8.26
C TYR A 10 -1.05 7.14 8.37
N ASP A 11 0.02 7.92 8.39
CA ASP A 11 -0.01 9.37 8.16
C ASP A 11 -0.02 9.60 6.65
N GLY A 12 -1.04 10.27 6.11
CA GLY A 12 -1.22 10.44 4.68
C GLY A 12 -0.39 11.55 4.07
N ARG A 13 0.15 12.48 4.89
CA ARG A 13 0.88 13.68 4.42
C ARG A 13 2.03 13.38 3.46
N PRO A 14 2.83 12.30 3.64
CA PRO A 14 3.94 12.00 2.74
C PRO A 14 3.53 11.32 1.43
N TYR A 15 2.27 10.89 1.28
CA TYR A 15 1.85 9.99 0.22
C TYR A 15 0.86 10.63 -0.75
N ALA A 16 0.97 10.28 -2.03
CA ALA A 16 0.04 10.65 -3.09
C ALA A 16 -1.28 9.83 -3.05
N GLY A 17 -1.80 9.57 -1.84
CA GLY A 17 -2.99 8.78 -1.59
C GLY A 17 -2.74 7.27 -1.56
N TRP A 18 -3.84 6.51 -1.56
CA TRP A 18 -3.78 5.05 -1.43
C TRP A 18 -3.23 4.36 -2.69
N GLN A 19 -3.85 4.63 -3.84
CA GLN A 19 -3.67 3.83 -5.05
C GLN A 19 -2.33 4.14 -5.74
N VAL A 20 -1.62 3.08 -6.16
CA VAL A 20 -0.41 3.20 -6.99
C VAL A 20 -0.61 4.15 -8.18
N GLN A 21 0.33 5.06 -8.33
CA GLN A 21 0.45 6.03 -9.42
C GLN A 21 1.88 5.99 -9.94
N HIS A 22 2.08 6.43 -11.19
CA HIS A 22 3.43 6.53 -11.76
C HIS A 22 4.24 7.61 -11.04
N GLU A 23 5.51 7.32 -10.74
CA GLU A 23 6.49 8.27 -10.16
C GLU A 23 6.05 8.95 -8.85
N LYS A 24 5.13 8.35 -8.09
CA LYS A 24 4.70 8.88 -6.79
C LYS A 24 4.74 7.80 -5.72
N ASP A 25 5.14 8.21 -4.52
CA ASP A 25 5.00 7.37 -3.34
C ASP A 25 3.54 7.32 -2.90
N THR A 26 3.00 6.10 -2.85
CA THR A 26 1.60 5.84 -2.47
C THR A 26 1.59 4.83 -1.34
N VAL A 27 0.53 4.82 -0.54
CA VAL A 27 0.43 3.86 0.57
C VAL A 27 0.47 2.43 0.05
N GLN A 28 -0.21 2.15 -1.08
CA GLN A 28 -0.21 0.82 -1.68
C GLN A 28 1.18 0.39 -2.14
N SER A 29 1.95 1.25 -2.84
CA SER A 29 3.27 0.88 -3.33
C SER A 29 4.24 0.56 -2.19
N VAL A 30 4.22 1.37 -1.13
CA VAL A 30 5.08 1.19 0.04
C VAL A 30 4.75 -0.10 0.79
N VAL A 31 3.46 -0.42 0.97
CA VAL A 31 3.04 -1.67 1.61
C VAL A 31 3.38 -2.88 0.74
N GLU A 32 3.16 -2.82 -0.57
CA GLU A 32 3.52 -3.90 -1.50
C GLU A 32 5.04 -4.16 -1.53
N GLU A 33 5.86 -3.09 -1.48
CA GLU A 33 7.31 -3.21 -1.38
C GLU A 33 7.74 -3.86 -0.05
N ALA A 34 7.19 -3.41 1.07
CA ALA A 34 7.48 -3.99 2.38
C ALA A 34 7.10 -5.48 2.45
N LEU A 35 5.92 -5.85 1.93
CA LEU A 35 5.50 -7.24 1.84
C LEU A 35 6.40 -8.06 0.92
N THR A 36 6.85 -7.50 -0.20
CA THR A 36 7.79 -8.16 -1.09
C THR A 36 9.11 -8.49 -0.37
N ARG A 37 9.62 -7.56 0.45
CA ARG A 37 10.81 -7.79 1.28
C ARG A 37 10.58 -8.90 2.31
N ILE A 38 9.45 -8.88 3.03
CA ILE A 38 9.07 -9.91 4.02
C ILE A 38 8.94 -11.29 3.36
N LEU A 39 8.38 -11.34 2.15
CA LEU A 39 8.10 -12.57 1.41
C LEU A 39 9.28 -13.01 0.52
N LYS A 40 10.51 -12.60 0.86
CA LYS A 40 11.76 -13.02 0.19
C LYS A 40 11.74 -12.76 -1.32
N GLY A 41 11.28 -11.58 -1.73
CA GLY A 41 11.27 -11.13 -3.13
C GLY A 41 10.03 -11.53 -3.92
N ARG A 42 9.08 -12.25 -3.32
CA ARG A 42 7.81 -12.56 -3.98
C ARG A 42 6.94 -11.30 -4.04
N GLN A 43 6.77 -10.75 -5.23
CA GLN A 43 5.85 -9.64 -5.48
C GLN A 43 4.41 -10.03 -5.14
N VAL A 44 3.69 -9.12 -4.50
CA VAL A 44 2.29 -9.29 -4.15
C VAL A 44 1.49 -8.04 -4.49
N ARG A 45 0.24 -8.24 -4.88
CA ARG A 45 -0.74 -7.18 -5.06
C ARG A 45 -1.70 -7.18 -3.89
N ILE A 46 -1.92 -6.02 -3.27
CA ILE A 46 -2.94 -5.85 -2.23
C ILE A 46 -4.19 -5.17 -2.81
N HIS A 47 -5.34 -5.44 -2.20
CA HIS A 47 -6.60 -4.79 -2.53
C HIS A 47 -7.05 -3.97 -1.32
N GLY A 48 -7.19 -2.66 -1.48
CA GLY A 48 -7.75 -1.79 -0.45
C GLY A 48 -9.26 -1.98 -0.33
N SER A 49 -9.80 -1.75 0.87
CA SER A 49 -11.27 -1.67 1.07
C SER A 49 -11.87 -0.40 0.46
N GLY A 50 -11.06 0.62 0.28
CA GLY A 50 -11.41 1.90 -0.34
C GLY A 50 -10.14 2.64 -0.81
N ARG A 51 -10.34 3.79 -1.44
CA ARG A 51 -9.25 4.70 -1.86
C ARG A 51 -9.29 5.93 -0.97
N THR A 52 -8.11 6.47 -0.68
CA THR A 52 -7.92 7.78 -0.07
C THR A 52 -7.15 8.66 -1.02
N ASP A 53 -7.45 9.96 -0.98
CA ASP A 53 -6.74 10.98 -1.75
C ASP A 53 -5.42 11.37 -1.05
N THR A 54 -4.59 12.13 -1.78
CA THR A 54 -3.33 12.67 -1.28
C THR A 54 -3.52 13.43 0.04
N GLY A 55 -2.69 13.12 1.04
CA GLY A 55 -2.66 13.87 2.30
C GLY A 55 -3.79 13.58 3.28
N VAL A 56 -4.67 12.60 3.02
CA VAL A 56 -5.73 12.22 3.95
C VAL A 56 -5.16 11.41 5.14
N HIS A 57 -5.51 11.82 6.36
CA HIS A 57 -5.05 11.35 7.69
C HIS A 57 -3.77 12.01 8.21
#